data_AF-A0A1I4FE08-F1
#
_entry.id   AF-A0A1I4FE08-F1
#
_cell.length_a   1.000
_cell.length_b   1.000
_cell.length_c   1.000
_cell.angle_alpha   90.00
_cell.angle_beta   90.00
_cell.angle_gamma   90.00
#
_symmetry.space_group_name_H-M   'P 1'
#
loop_
_entity.id
_entity.type
_entity.pdbx_description
1 polymer ?
#
loop_
_entity_poly.entity_id
_entity_poly.type
_entity_poly.pdbx_seq_one_letter_code
_entity_poly.pdbx_strand_id
1 'polypeptide(L)'
;MANKSKTKIYFWLKLDENFYKNIVIKKTRKSPGGDTMVIIYQRLILQSLPTDGILYYEGALENLAEELSLSLDEEVEKIQMTLAFFTKFGLVQIDENDNADMLQVHALVDQETDWARYKRASRKNKIGHRLDNVQPVSNRVRVRYREKTSSIDNDTSFKNYMELFINFAKKNINKRTLTLQVFVQLSEMEKSQIIVGAENYINFYKNDRPDDESGQFSINAYEFLDNAVFKEY
;
A
#
# COMPACT_ATOMS: atom_id res chain seq x y z
N MET A 1 2.12 -36.64 3.19
CA MET A 1 1.42 -35.38 2.83
C MET A 1 2.04 -34.26 3.65
N ALA A 2 2.67 -33.28 3.00
CA ALA A 2 3.31 -32.17 3.71
C ALA A 2 2.24 -31.20 4.22
N ASN A 3 2.16 -31.03 5.54
CA ASN A 3 1.34 -29.99 6.17
C ASN A 3 1.91 -28.62 5.79
N LYS A 4 1.35 -28.01 4.75
CA LYS A 4 1.62 -26.63 4.37
C LYS A 4 1.08 -25.75 5.50
N SER A 5 1.95 -25.29 6.39
CA SER A 5 1.56 -24.36 7.47
C SER A 5 0.93 -23.12 6.83
N LYS A 6 -0.37 -22.90 7.07
CA LYS A 6 -1.04 -21.67 6.62
C LYS A 6 -0.27 -20.47 7.16
N THR A 7 0.23 -19.63 6.27
CA THR A 7 0.90 -18.36 6.61
C THR A 7 -0.04 -17.53 7.47
N LYS A 8 0.44 -17.00 8.60
CA LYS A 8 -0.38 -16.16 9.46
C LYS A 8 -0.57 -14.81 8.77
N ILE A 9 -1.83 -14.40 8.64
CA ILE A 9 -2.18 -13.10 8.08
C ILE A 9 -2.54 -12.20 9.25
N TYR A 10 -1.93 -11.02 9.29
CA TYR A 10 -2.17 -10.01 10.31
C TYR A 10 -2.86 -8.82 9.65
N PHE A 11 -3.87 -8.28 10.33
CA PHE A 11 -4.60 -7.10 9.89
C PHE A 11 -4.32 -5.95 10.86
N TRP A 12 -4.12 -4.74 10.34
CA TRP A 12 -4.18 -3.51 11.14
C TRP A 12 -5.11 -2.52 10.46
N LEU A 13 -5.84 -1.80 11.29
CA LEU A 13 -6.57 -0.63 10.87
C LEU A 13 -5.63 0.58 10.92
N LYS A 14 -5.36 1.20 9.77
CA LYS A 14 -4.59 2.44 9.71
C LYS A 14 -5.56 3.60 9.56
N LEU A 15 -5.92 4.20 10.69
CA LEU A 15 -6.83 5.34 10.68
C LEU A 15 -6.18 6.55 10.02
N ASP A 16 -6.69 6.96 8.85
CA ASP A 16 -6.20 8.15 8.14
C ASP A 16 -6.54 9.45 8.89
N GLU A 17 -5.70 10.48 8.75
CA GLU A 17 -5.92 11.78 9.39
C GLU A 17 -7.25 12.43 8.95
N ASN A 18 -7.75 12.07 7.76
CA ASN A 18 -9.01 12.57 7.24
C ASN A 18 -10.23 11.83 7.79
N PHE A 19 -10.08 10.72 8.54
CA PHE A 19 -11.19 9.99 9.15
C PHE A 19 -12.07 10.92 10.00
N TYR A 20 -11.45 11.66 10.93
CA TYR A 20 -12.17 12.62 11.76
C TYR A 20 -12.53 13.92 11.02
N LYS A 21 -12.01 14.13 9.81
CA LYS A 21 -12.40 15.27 8.97
C LYS A 21 -13.71 14.99 8.22
N ASN A 22 -14.06 13.72 8.02
CA ASN A 22 -15.30 13.29 7.40
C ASN A 22 -16.52 13.93 8.08
N ILE A 23 -17.40 14.53 7.27
CA ILE A 23 -18.57 15.26 7.75
C ILE A 23 -19.56 14.37 8.49
N VAL A 24 -19.72 13.11 8.07
CA VAL A 24 -20.57 12.11 8.73
C VAL A 24 -20.00 11.79 10.10
N ILE A 25 -18.71 11.48 10.21
CA ILE A 25 -18.04 11.21 11.50
C ILE A 25 -18.16 12.41 12.45
N LYS A 26 -17.93 13.63 11.96
CA LYS A 26 -18.13 14.85 12.75
C LYS A 26 -19.58 15.02 13.22
N LYS A 27 -20.55 14.65 12.37
CA LYS A 27 -21.97 14.71 12.69
C LYS A 27 -22.35 13.65 13.74
N THR A 28 -21.84 12.42 13.62
CA THR A 28 -22.03 11.35 14.61
C THR A 28 -21.58 11.84 15.98
N ARG A 29 -20.35 12.34 16.09
CA ARG A 29 -19.77 12.82 17.36
C ARG A 29 -20.52 13.96 18.03
N LYS A 30 -21.29 14.75 17.28
CA LYS A 30 -22.15 15.81 17.83
C LYS A 30 -23.47 15.29 18.38
N SER A 31 -23.82 14.04 18.10
CA SER A 31 -25.06 13.40 18.59
C SER A 31 -24.84 12.84 20.01
N PRO A 32 -25.88 12.75 20.85
CA PRO A 32 -25.78 12.06 22.14
C PRO A 32 -25.30 10.62 21.95
N GLY A 33 -24.27 10.19 22.69
CA GLY A 33 -23.66 8.86 22.52
C GLY A 33 -22.82 8.72 21.24
N GLY A 34 -22.60 9.80 20.49
CA GLY A 34 -21.92 9.78 19.20
C GLY A 34 -20.47 9.30 19.23
N ASP A 35 -19.73 9.62 20.30
CA ASP A 35 -18.36 9.11 20.46
C ASP A 35 -18.36 7.58 20.65
N THR A 36 -19.31 7.02 21.38
CA THR A 36 -19.50 5.57 21.52
C THR A 36 -19.80 4.93 20.17
N MET A 37 -20.69 5.52 19.37
CA MET A 37 -21.02 5.01 18.04
C MET A 37 -19.81 5.01 17.11
N VAL A 38 -18.95 6.03 17.18
CA VAL A 38 -17.71 6.08 16.38
C VAL A 38 -16.73 5.00 16.81
N ILE A 39 -16.61 4.72 18.11
CA ILE A 39 -15.77 3.61 18.62
C ILE A 39 -16.31 2.26 18.14
N ILE A 40 -17.62 2.04 18.26
CA ILE A 40 -18.28 0.81 17.78
C ILE A 40 -18.05 0.65 16.27
N TYR A 41 -18.22 1.71 15.48
CA TYR A 41 -17.96 1.67 14.05
C TYR A 41 -16.51 1.31 13.70
N GLN A 42 -15.53 1.85 14.42
CA GLN A 42 -14.12 1.46 14.25
C GLN A 42 -13.87 -0.01 14.59
N ARG A 43 -14.54 -0.52 15.64
CA ARG A 43 -14.48 -1.94 16.03
C ARG A 43 -15.10 -2.85 14.96
N LEU A 44 -16.24 -2.47 14.40
CA LEU A 44 -16.90 -3.17 13.30
C LEU A 44 -16.01 -3.22 12.05
N ILE A 45 -15.41 -2.10 11.66
CA ILE A 45 -14.41 -2.05 10.58
C ILE A 45 -13.30 -3.06 10.85
N LEU A 46 -12.75 -3.08 12.07
CA LEU A 46 -11.65 -3.97 12.43
C LEU A 46 -12.04 -5.46 12.38
N GLN A 47 -13.26 -5.79 12.79
CA GLN A 47 -13.80 -7.15 12.73
C GLN A 47 -14.07 -7.59 11.28
N SER A 48 -14.41 -6.66 10.39
CA SER A 48 -14.68 -6.95 8.96
C SER A 48 -13.42 -7.12 8.09
N LEU A 49 -12.22 -6.81 8.61
CA LEU A 49 -10.97 -6.89 7.85
C LEU A 49 -10.65 -8.27 7.25
N PRO A 50 -10.87 -9.39 7.97
CA PRO A 50 -10.61 -10.73 7.42
C PRO A 50 -11.50 -11.09 6.24
N THR A 51 -12.63 -10.40 6.10
CA THR A 51 -13.72 -10.62 5.15
C THR A 51 -13.88 -9.45 4.19
N ASP A 52 -12.80 -8.69 3.98
CA ASP A 52 -12.71 -7.60 3.01
C ASP A 52 -13.79 -6.52 3.17
N GLY A 53 -14.16 -6.23 4.42
CA GLY A 53 -15.17 -5.22 4.75
C GLY A 53 -16.58 -5.77 4.97
N ILE A 54 -16.79 -7.08 4.85
CA ILE A 54 -18.12 -7.68 5.02
C ILE A 54 -18.25 -8.31 6.41
N LEU A 55 -19.29 -7.95 7.16
CA LEU A 55 -19.71 -8.64 8.38
C LEU A 55 -20.86 -9.58 8.04
N TYR A 56 -20.58 -10.88 8.05
CA TYR A 56 -21.57 -11.89 7.74
C TYR A 56 -22.46 -12.16 8.95
N TYR A 57 -23.76 -12.30 8.69
CA TYR A 57 -24.69 -12.87 9.64
C TYR A 57 -24.61 -14.40 9.57
N GLU A 58 -24.23 -15.03 10.68
CA GLU A 58 -24.03 -16.48 10.75
C GLU A 58 -25.33 -17.25 11.05
N GLY A 59 -26.39 -16.55 11.47
CA GLY A 59 -27.69 -17.15 11.81
C GLY A 59 -27.68 -17.90 13.15
N ALA A 60 -26.69 -17.64 14.00
CA ALA A 60 -26.56 -18.22 15.32
C ALA A 60 -27.48 -17.54 16.36
N LEU A 61 -27.77 -16.25 16.17
CA LEU A 61 -28.70 -15.45 16.99
C LEU A 61 -29.86 -14.91 16.16
N GLU A 62 -30.70 -14.02 16.68
CA GLU A 62 -31.91 -13.56 15.96
C GLU A 62 -31.60 -12.60 14.80
N ASN A 63 -30.49 -11.85 14.89
CA ASN A 63 -30.07 -10.86 13.90
C ASN A 63 -28.57 -10.58 14.00
N LEU A 64 -28.01 -9.93 12.96
CA LEU A 64 -26.59 -9.58 12.93
C LEU A 64 -26.15 -8.72 14.14
N ALA A 65 -27.02 -7.83 14.63
CA ALA A 65 -26.64 -6.94 15.72
C ALA A 65 -26.44 -7.68 17.06
N GLU A 66 -27.14 -8.79 17.29
CA GLU A 66 -26.92 -9.65 18.46
C GLU A 66 -25.59 -10.40 18.37
N GLU A 67 -25.24 -10.92 17.19
CA GLU A 67 -23.96 -11.61 16.98
C GLU A 67 -22.79 -10.65 17.18
N LEU A 68 -22.92 -9.44 16.63
CA LEU A 68 -21.92 -8.37 16.80
C LEU A 68 -21.85 -7.84 18.23
N SER A 69 -22.98 -7.81 18.94
CA SER A 69 -23.03 -7.45 20.37
C SER A 69 -22.20 -8.42 21.20
N LEU A 70 -22.38 -9.72 20.96
CA LEU A 70 -21.61 -10.76 21.64
C LEU A 70 -20.13 -10.74 21.25
N SER A 71 -19.80 -10.48 19.98
CA SER A 71 -18.41 -10.48 19.53
C SER A 71 -17.61 -9.25 19.99
N LEU A 72 -18.28 -8.11 20.18
CA LEU A 72 -17.65 -6.84 20.56
C LEU A 72 -17.76 -6.50 22.06
N ASP A 73 -18.47 -7.33 22.84
CA ASP A 73 -18.83 -7.07 24.24
C ASP A 73 -19.51 -5.70 24.41
N GLU A 74 -20.50 -5.40 23.55
CA GLU A 74 -21.26 -4.14 23.55
C GLU A 74 -22.75 -4.43 23.63
N GLU A 75 -23.55 -3.47 24.09
CA GLU A 75 -25.01 -3.62 24.16
C GLU A 75 -25.63 -3.68 22.75
N VAL A 76 -26.58 -4.60 22.55
CA VAL A 76 -27.31 -4.79 21.28
C VAL A 76 -27.90 -3.48 20.77
N GLU A 77 -28.51 -2.68 21.66
CA GLU A 77 -29.10 -1.39 21.30
C GLU A 77 -28.06 -0.42 20.70
N LYS A 78 -26.84 -0.39 21.27
CA LYS A 78 -25.76 0.47 20.77
C LYS A 78 -25.25 0.02 19.40
N ILE A 79 -25.16 -1.30 19.17
CA ILE A 79 -24.80 -1.88 17.87
C ILE A 79 -25.86 -1.49 16.83
N GLN A 80 -27.14 -1.73 17.13
CA GLN A 80 -28.26 -1.41 16.24
C GLN A 80 -28.32 0.08 15.90
N MET A 81 -28.21 0.95 16.90
CA MET A 81 -28.15 2.40 16.69
C MET A 81 -26.97 2.80 15.78
N THR A 82 -25.81 2.17 15.98
CA THR A 82 -24.61 2.43 15.19
C THR A 82 -24.81 2.00 13.74
N LEU A 83 -25.25 0.77 13.50
CA LEU A 83 -25.52 0.25 12.16
C LEU A 83 -26.58 1.09 11.44
N ALA A 84 -27.69 1.41 12.10
CA ALA A 84 -28.77 2.21 11.52
C ALA A 84 -28.30 3.63 11.14
N PHE A 85 -27.50 4.27 12.00
CA PHE A 85 -26.97 5.60 11.73
C PHE A 85 -26.03 5.57 10.52
N PHE A 86 -25.06 4.66 10.50
CA PHE A 86 -24.07 4.62 9.43
C PHE A 86 -24.65 4.10 8.10
N THR A 87 -25.70 3.26 8.15
CA THR A 87 -26.49 2.88 6.98
C THR A 87 -27.20 4.08 6.38
N LYS A 88 -27.83 4.92 7.23
CA LYS A 88 -28.50 6.15 6.77
C LYS A 88 -27.57 7.13 6.05
N PHE A 89 -26.27 7.15 6.39
CA PHE A 89 -25.28 8.02 5.76
C PHE A 89 -24.44 7.32 4.69
N GLY A 90 -24.78 6.08 4.31
CA GLY A 90 -24.10 5.34 3.25
C GLY A 90 -22.67 4.95 3.58
N LEU A 91 -22.34 4.76 4.87
CA LEU A 91 -21.05 4.21 5.28
C LEU A 91 -21.11 2.70 5.55
N VAL A 92 -22.32 2.19 5.75
CA VAL A 92 -22.63 0.77 5.89
C VAL A 92 -23.77 0.46 4.92
N GLN A 93 -23.77 -0.73 4.33
CA GLN A 93 -24.89 -1.24 3.52
C GLN A 93 -25.29 -2.62 4.05
N ILE A 94 -26.57 -2.83 4.29
CA ILE A 94 -27.10 -4.14 4.68
C ILE A 94 -27.67 -4.81 3.42
N ASP A 95 -27.26 -6.06 3.17
CA ASP A 95 -27.73 -6.84 2.02
C ASP A 95 -29.04 -7.61 2.31
N GLU A 96 -29.52 -8.38 1.34
CA GLU A 96 -30.76 -9.18 1.48
C GLU A 96 -30.64 -10.32 2.51
N ASN A 97 -29.42 -10.69 2.89
CA ASN A 97 -29.11 -11.76 3.84
C ASN A 97 -28.78 -11.21 5.25
N ASP A 98 -29.04 -9.93 5.51
CA ASP A 98 -28.70 -9.22 6.75
C ASP A 98 -27.18 -9.09 7.01
N ASN A 99 -26.32 -9.26 5.99
CA ASN A 99 -24.89 -8.98 6.10
C ASN A 99 -24.63 -7.48 6.00
N ALA A 100 -23.64 -6.98 6.74
CA ALA A 100 -23.25 -5.58 6.69
C ALA A 100 -21.93 -5.38 5.91
N ASP A 101 -21.99 -4.64 4.81
CA ASP A 101 -20.84 -4.18 4.03
C ASP A 101 -20.36 -2.81 4.52
N MET A 102 -19.10 -2.75 4.93
CA MET A 102 -18.42 -1.59 5.47
C MET A 102 -17.70 -0.83 4.35
N LEU A 103 -18.42 0.04 3.64
CA LEU A 103 -17.98 0.69 2.40
C LEU A 103 -16.69 1.54 2.50
N GLN A 104 -16.30 1.98 3.71
CA GLN A 104 -15.05 2.74 3.90
C GLN A 104 -13.81 1.88 4.15
N VAL A 105 -13.95 0.56 4.30
CA VAL A 105 -12.84 -0.34 4.65
C VAL A 105 -11.72 -0.26 3.62
N HIS A 106 -12.01 -0.33 2.32
CA HIS A 106 -10.98 -0.28 1.28
C HIS A 106 -10.19 1.03 1.25
N ALA A 107 -10.76 2.13 1.76
CA ALA A 107 -10.09 3.43 1.85
C ALA A 107 -9.26 3.59 3.15
N LEU A 108 -9.55 2.78 4.18
CA LEU A 108 -8.98 2.90 5.54
C LEU A 108 -8.03 1.74 5.89
N VAL A 109 -7.90 0.74 5.04
CA VAL A 109 -7.19 -0.52 5.33
C VAL A 109 -6.02 -0.69 4.38
N ASP A 110 -4.90 -1.11 4.96
CA ASP A 110 -3.69 -1.48 4.24
C ASP A 110 -3.27 -2.88 4.72
N GLN A 111 -2.91 -3.78 3.81
CA GLN A 111 -2.57 -5.17 4.12
C GLN A 111 -1.05 -5.38 4.00
N GLU A 112 -0.45 -6.08 4.95
CA GLU A 112 0.99 -6.38 4.98
C GLU A 112 1.23 -7.82 5.44
N THR A 113 2.27 -8.39 4.88
CA THR A 113 2.59 -9.80 5.09
C THR A 113 3.45 -9.97 6.34
N ASP A 114 3.54 -11.21 6.85
CA ASP A 114 4.43 -11.58 7.96
C ASP A 114 5.87 -11.06 7.81
N TRP A 115 6.34 -11.00 6.56
CA TRP A 115 7.64 -10.48 6.19
C TRP A 115 7.79 -8.98 6.44
N ALA A 116 6.77 -8.20 6.07
CA ALA A 116 6.78 -6.75 6.23
C ALA A 116 6.64 -6.36 7.72
N ARG A 117 5.86 -7.13 8.50
CA ARG A 117 5.84 -7.06 9.96
C ARG A 117 7.21 -7.34 10.58
N TYR A 118 7.89 -8.42 10.17
CA TYR A 118 9.24 -8.76 10.64
C TYR A 118 10.24 -7.63 10.35
N LYS A 119 10.21 -7.04 9.15
CA LYS A 119 11.07 -5.90 8.81
C LYS A 119 10.78 -4.67 9.68
N ARG A 120 9.52 -4.39 10.02
CA ARG A 120 9.15 -3.27 10.90
C ARG A 120 9.64 -3.49 12.34
N ALA A 121 9.47 -4.69 12.89
CA ALA A 121 9.98 -5.04 14.23
C ALA A 121 11.51 -4.96 14.31
N SER A 122 12.21 -5.43 13.27
CA SER A 122 13.68 -5.33 13.16
C SER A 122 14.19 -3.88 13.14
N ARG A 123 13.43 -2.96 12.52
CA ARG A 123 13.76 -1.52 12.53
C ARG A 123 13.56 -0.89 13.91
N LYS A 124 12.50 -1.28 14.64
CA LYS A 124 12.22 -0.78 15.98
C LYS A 124 13.30 -1.20 16.99
N ASN A 125 13.80 -2.44 16.89
CA ASN A 125 14.89 -2.94 17.72
C ASN A 125 16.25 -2.27 17.43
N LYS A 126 16.48 -1.76 16.21
CA LYS A 126 17.70 -1.01 15.86
C LYS A 126 17.72 0.41 16.43
N ILE A 127 16.59 0.97 16.82
CA ILE A 127 16.51 2.33 17.38
C ILE A 127 16.88 2.34 18.88
N GLY A 128 16.74 1.21 19.59
CA GLY A 128 17.10 1.06 21.01
C GLY A 128 18.59 0.86 21.29
N HIS A 129 19.39 0.49 20.29
CA HIS A 129 20.86 0.39 20.41
C HIS A 129 21.54 1.58 19.72
N ARG A 130 21.40 2.78 20.28
CA ARG A 130 22.40 3.84 20.05
C ARG A 130 23.66 3.41 20.78
N LEU A 131 24.64 2.93 20.02
CA LEU A 131 26.00 2.74 20.51
C LEU A 131 26.57 4.13 20.82
N ASP A 132 26.55 4.52 22.09
CA ASP A 132 27.44 5.53 22.63
C ASP A 132 28.86 5.06 22.35
N ASN A 133 29.58 5.76 21.45
CA ASN A 133 31.04 5.84 21.33
C ASN A 133 31.46 6.11 19.87
N VAL A 134 31.29 7.34 19.37
CA VAL A 134 32.18 7.90 18.34
C VAL A 134 32.35 9.41 18.56
N GLN A 135 33.60 9.84 18.68
CA GLN A 135 34.04 11.23 18.91
C GLN A 135 33.60 12.25 17.84
N PRO A 136 33.53 13.55 18.18
CA PRO A 136 33.14 14.59 17.23
C PRO A 136 34.35 15.06 16.41
N VAL A 137 34.29 14.95 15.08
CA VAL A 137 35.31 15.55 14.20
C VAL A 137 34.64 16.47 13.18
N SER A 138 34.88 17.77 13.42
CA SER A 138 34.83 18.98 12.57
C SER A 138 33.87 19.07 11.38
N ASN A 139 33.06 20.13 11.41
CA ASN A 139 32.25 20.67 10.33
C ASN A 139 33.05 20.92 9.03
N ARG A 140 32.82 20.09 8.02
CA ARG A 140 32.76 20.52 6.61
C ARG A 140 31.49 19.97 6.00
N VAL A 141 30.61 20.87 5.58
CA VAL A 141 29.32 20.57 4.96
C VAL A 141 29.56 19.70 3.71
N ARG A 142 29.13 18.45 3.79
CA ARG A 142 28.72 17.63 2.65
C ARG A 142 27.43 16.93 3.07
N VAL A 143 26.33 17.27 2.39
CA VAL A 143 25.06 16.55 2.47
C VAL A 143 25.36 15.08 2.14
N ARG A 144 25.37 14.23 3.19
CA ARG A 144 25.51 12.78 3.06
C ARG A 144 24.15 12.16 3.38
N TYR A 145 23.38 11.87 2.33
CA TYR A 145 22.43 10.77 2.40
C TYR A 145 23.26 9.49 2.55
N ARG A 146 23.31 8.91 3.76
CA ARG A 146 23.96 7.61 3.98
C ARG A 146 22.90 6.51 3.96
N GLU A 147 23.05 5.69 2.93
CA GLU A 147 22.33 4.50 2.53
C GLU A 147 22.12 3.45 3.63
N LYS A 148 21.00 2.73 3.54
CA LYS A 148 21.04 1.27 3.66
C LYS A 148 20.01 0.60 2.74
N THR A 149 20.40 0.50 1.47
CA THR A 149 20.10 -0.64 0.61
C THR A 149 20.68 -1.92 1.21
N SER A 150 19.99 -3.04 0.98
CA SER A 150 20.40 -4.45 1.14
C SER A 150 19.14 -5.21 1.52
N SER A 151 18.40 -5.84 0.60
CA SER A 151 18.82 -6.64 -0.54
C SER A 151 17.84 -6.47 -1.70
N ILE A 152 18.37 -6.06 -2.85
CA ILE A 152 17.96 -6.27 -4.26
C ILE A 152 18.65 -5.10 -5.00
N ASP A 153 19.98 -5.18 -5.13
CA ASP A 153 20.74 -4.24 -5.98
C ASP A 153 21.85 -4.99 -6.74
N ASN A 154 21.57 -6.24 -7.10
CA ASN A 154 22.41 -7.08 -7.94
C ASN A 154 21.59 -7.82 -9.00
N ASP A 155 20.46 -7.26 -9.43
CA ASP A 155 19.90 -7.66 -10.71
C ASP A 155 20.70 -6.91 -11.79
N THR A 156 21.73 -7.56 -12.32
CA THR A 156 22.58 -7.05 -13.41
C THR A 156 21.73 -6.51 -14.56
N SER A 157 20.58 -7.12 -14.82
CA SER A 157 19.64 -6.74 -15.87
C SER A 157 19.04 -5.35 -15.63
N PHE A 158 18.68 -5.01 -14.39
CA PHE A 158 18.15 -3.67 -14.09
C PHE A 158 19.22 -2.58 -14.23
N LYS A 159 20.47 -2.88 -13.83
CA LYS A 159 21.59 -1.96 -14.00
C LYS A 159 21.83 -1.69 -15.49
N ASN A 160 21.92 -2.74 -16.30
CA ASN A 160 22.08 -2.61 -17.75
C ASN A 160 20.94 -1.79 -18.36
N TYR A 161 19.69 -2.10 -18.01
CA TYR A 161 18.52 -1.36 -18.48
C TYR A 161 18.58 0.14 -18.13
N MET A 162 18.85 0.48 -16.86
CA MET A 162 18.90 1.87 -16.43
C MET A 162 20.10 2.63 -17.02
N GLU A 163 21.24 1.96 -17.21
CA GLU A 163 22.41 2.57 -17.83
C GLU A 163 22.13 3.00 -19.27
N LEU A 164 21.39 2.20 -20.06
CA LEU A 164 20.98 2.60 -21.41
C LEU A 164 20.25 3.95 -21.42
N PHE A 165 19.24 4.09 -20.56
CA PHE A 165 18.44 5.32 -20.49
C PHE A 165 19.16 6.49 -19.84
N ILE A 166 20.01 6.26 -18.83
CA ILE A 166 20.79 7.33 -18.18
C ILE A 166 21.87 7.85 -19.14
N ASN A 167 22.54 6.97 -19.86
CA ASN A 167 23.54 7.33 -20.87
C ASN A 167 22.90 8.06 -22.04
N PHE A 168 21.66 7.72 -22.39
CA PHE A 168 20.91 8.38 -23.45
C PHE A 168 20.37 9.76 -23.03
N ALA A 169 19.73 9.86 -21.86
CA ALA A 169 19.20 11.12 -21.36
C ALA A 169 19.28 11.21 -19.83
N LYS A 170 20.02 12.20 -19.30
CA LYS A 170 20.29 12.36 -17.85
C LYS A 170 19.02 12.54 -17.00
N LYS A 171 17.91 12.98 -17.60
CA LYS A 171 16.61 13.10 -16.92
C LYS A 171 16.11 11.78 -16.31
N ASN A 172 16.57 10.64 -16.82
CA ASN A 172 16.17 9.32 -16.37
C ASN A 172 16.66 8.97 -14.94
N ILE A 173 17.61 9.74 -14.38
CA ILE A 173 18.07 9.57 -12.98
C ILE A 173 16.91 9.74 -11.99
N ASN A 174 16.02 10.71 -12.24
CA ASN A 174 14.96 11.11 -11.31
C ASN A 174 13.83 10.08 -11.18
N LYS A 175 13.74 9.12 -12.11
CA LYS A 175 12.67 8.11 -12.16
C LYS A 175 13.14 6.70 -11.79
N ARG A 176 14.42 6.52 -11.45
CA ARG A 176 15.05 5.22 -11.11
C ARG A 176 14.23 4.39 -10.11
N THR A 177 13.69 5.02 -9.06
CA THR A 177 12.91 4.31 -8.03
C THR A 177 11.60 3.74 -8.57
N LEU A 178 10.89 4.50 -9.41
CA LEU A 178 9.64 4.06 -10.04
C LEU A 178 9.93 2.98 -11.08
N THR A 179 10.98 3.15 -11.87
CA THR A 179 11.45 2.14 -12.83
C THR A 179 11.77 0.81 -12.14
N LEU A 180 12.44 0.84 -10.99
CA LEU A 180 12.78 -0.37 -10.23
C LEU A 180 11.53 -1.10 -9.71
N GLN A 181 10.51 -0.37 -9.28
CA GLN A 181 9.27 -0.99 -8.78
C GLN A 181 8.57 -1.84 -9.85
N VAL A 182 8.53 -1.35 -11.10
CA VAL A 182 7.93 -2.08 -12.22
C VAL A 182 8.86 -3.20 -12.72
N PHE A 183 10.15 -2.91 -12.86
CA PHE A 183 11.11 -3.87 -13.43
C PHE A 183 11.26 -5.16 -12.61
N VAL A 184 11.12 -5.08 -11.28
CA VAL A 184 11.21 -6.24 -10.38
C VAL A 184 10.00 -7.18 -10.52
N GLN A 185 8.88 -6.72 -11.06
CA GLN A 185 7.67 -7.53 -11.27
C GLN A 185 7.74 -8.39 -12.54
N LEU A 186 8.68 -8.11 -13.44
CA LEU A 186 8.85 -8.84 -14.69
C LEU A 186 9.49 -10.21 -14.49
N SER A 187 9.08 -11.19 -15.29
CA SER A 187 9.80 -12.46 -15.47
C SER A 187 11.16 -12.23 -16.15
N GLU A 188 12.10 -13.17 -15.99
CA GLU A 188 13.43 -13.08 -16.62
C GLU A 188 13.35 -12.97 -18.15
N MET A 189 12.36 -13.63 -18.77
CA MET A 189 12.11 -13.54 -20.20
C MET A 189 11.67 -12.12 -20.60
N GLU A 190 10.71 -11.53 -19.88
CA GLU A 190 10.23 -10.16 -20.14
C GLU A 190 11.34 -9.13 -19.90
N LYS A 191 12.15 -9.30 -18.84
CA LYS A 191 13.33 -8.43 -18.60
C LYS A 191 14.27 -8.42 -19.80
N SER A 192 14.55 -9.60 -20.38
CA SER A 192 15.42 -9.69 -21.56
C SER A 192 14.82 -8.97 -22.78
N GLN A 193 13.52 -9.13 -23.02
CA GLN A 193 12.80 -8.49 -24.13
C GLN A 193 12.74 -6.97 -23.97
N ILE A 194 12.51 -6.49 -22.75
CA ILE A 194 12.50 -5.05 -22.43
C ILE A 194 13.86 -4.42 -22.68
N ILE A 195 14.96 -5.07 -22.29
CA ILE A 195 16.31 -4.53 -22.50
C ILE A 195 16.59 -4.39 -24.00
N VAL A 196 16.29 -5.42 -24.79
CA VAL A 196 16.43 -5.39 -26.25
C VAL A 196 15.52 -4.32 -26.87
N GLY A 197 14.28 -4.21 -26.40
CA GLY A 197 13.34 -3.19 -26.83
C GLY A 197 13.83 -1.77 -26.55
N ALA A 198 14.46 -1.55 -25.39
CA ALA A 198 15.02 -0.26 -25.00
C ALA A 198 16.20 0.16 -25.91
N GLU A 199 17.10 -0.77 -26.24
CA GLU A 199 18.19 -0.52 -27.18
C GLU A 199 17.66 -0.13 -28.56
N ASN A 200 16.67 -0.89 -29.06
CA ASN A 200 16.03 -0.61 -30.34
C ASN A 200 15.33 0.75 -30.34
N TYR A 201 14.62 1.08 -29.27
CA TYR A 201 13.96 2.38 -29.11
C TYR A 201 14.95 3.54 -29.13
N ILE A 202 16.04 3.44 -28.38
CA ILE A 202 17.06 4.50 -28.31
C ILE A 202 17.72 4.70 -29.68
N ASN A 203 18.04 3.61 -30.38
CA ASN A 203 18.60 3.68 -31.73
C ASN A 203 17.61 4.27 -32.73
N PHE A 204 16.35 3.86 -32.68
CA PHE A 204 15.28 4.43 -33.49
C PHE A 204 15.14 5.93 -33.25
N TYR A 205 15.08 6.36 -31.98
CA TYR A 205 14.92 7.77 -31.63
C TYR A 205 16.08 8.63 -32.14
N LYS A 206 17.33 8.16 -31.99
CA LYS A 206 18.51 8.88 -32.50
C LYS A 206 18.48 9.08 -34.01
N ASN A 207 17.92 8.11 -34.75
CA ASN A 207 17.79 8.19 -36.20
C ASN A 207 16.61 9.08 -36.63
N ASP A 208 15.49 9.03 -35.91
CA ASP A 208 14.27 9.81 -36.19
C ASP A 208 14.43 11.28 -35.81
N ARG A 209 15.16 11.56 -34.72
CA ARG A 209 15.41 12.91 -34.18
C ARG A 209 16.89 13.17 -33.95
N PRO A 210 17.67 13.34 -35.02
CA PRO A 210 19.09 13.65 -34.92
C PRO A 210 19.36 15.03 -34.31
N ASP A 211 18.35 15.92 -34.29
CA ASP A 211 18.41 17.27 -33.72
C ASP A 211 18.36 17.29 -32.19
N ASP A 212 17.85 16.24 -31.54
CA ASP A 212 17.81 16.10 -30.08
C ASP A 212 18.87 15.12 -29.56
N GLU A 213 20.14 15.52 -29.67
CA GLU A 213 21.29 14.74 -29.15
C GLU A 213 21.20 14.47 -27.64
N SER A 214 20.48 15.33 -26.91
CA SER A 214 20.32 15.24 -25.46
C SER A 214 19.24 14.24 -25.01
N GLY A 215 18.42 13.77 -25.96
CA GLY A 215 17.24 12.94 -25.68
C GLY A 215 16.21 13.65 -24.79
N GLN A 216 16.16 14.99 -24.81
CA GLN A 216 15.27 15.78 -23.96
C GLN A 216 13.80 15.47 -24.23
N PHE A 217 13.42 15.12 -25.46
CA PHE A 217 12.05 14.77 -25.83
C PHE A 217 11.79 13.25 -25.91
N SER A 218 12.79 12.43 -25.57
CA SER A 218 12.62 10.98 -25.52
C SER A 218 11.67 10.54 -24.40
N ILE A 219 11.05 9.38 -24.55
CA ILE A 219 10.29 8.72 -23.50
C ILE A 219 11.27 8.27 -22.42
N ASN A 220 10.89 8.41 -21.14
CA ASN A 220 11.77 8.06 -20.04
C ASN A 220 11.75 6.55 -19.74
N ALA A 221 12.73 6.09 -18.96
CA ALA A 221 12.91 4.67 -18.64
C ALA A 221 11.70 4.02 -17.94
N TYR A 222 10.94 4.78 -17.17
CA TYR A 222 9.72 4.28 -16.52
C TYR A 222 8.57 4.18 -17.52
N GLU A 223 8.31 5.23 -18.29
CA GLU A 223 7.25 5.24 -19.31
C GLU A 223 7.49 4.19 -20.41
N PHE A 224 8.74 3.91 -20.76
CA PHE A 224 9.05 2.83 -21.69
C PHE A 224 8.60 1.46 -21.16
N LEU A 225 8.89 1.17 -19.88
CA LEU A 225 8.42 -0.04 -19.20
C LEU A 225 6.90 -0.09 -19.10
N ASP A 226 6.29 1.00 -18.64
CA ASP A 226 4.85 1.12 -18.45
C ASP A 226 4.12 0.84 -19.79
N ASN A 227 4.58 1.45 -20.88
CA ASN A 227 4.01 1.23 -22.21
C ASN A 227 4.25 -0.19 -22.76
N ALA A 228 5.31 -0.86 -22.34
CA ALA A 228 5.64 -2.21 -22.81
C ALA A 228 4.86 -3.30 -22.04
N VAL A 229 4.57 -3.06 -20.75
CA VAL A 229 3.83 -4.00 -19.89
C VAL A 229 2.32 -3.92 -20.12
N PHE A 230 1.78 -2.73 -20.44
CA PHE A 230 0.33 -2.51 -20.55
C PHE A 230 -0.23 -2.51 -21.99
N LYS A 231 0.54 -2.99 -22.97
CA LYS A 231 0.08 -3.11 -24.38
C LYS A 231 -0.48 -4.49 -24.77
N GLU A 232 -0.76 -5.38 -23.81
CA GLU A 232 -1.44 -6.66 -24.07
C GLU A 232 -2.98 -6.57 -23.99
N TYR A 233 -3.59 -5.54 -24.57
CA TYR A 233 -5.05 -5.46 -24.80
C TYR A 233 -5.36 -5.49 -26.30
#